data_AF-A0A6C0LBQ6-F1
#
_entry.id   AF-A0A6C0LBQ6-F1
#
_cell.length_a   1.000
_cell.length_b   1.000
_cell.length_c   1.000
_cell.angle_alpha   90.00
_cell.angle_beta   90.00
_cell.angle_gamma   90.00
#
_symmetry.space_group_name_H-M   'P 1'
#
loop_
_entity.id
_entity.type
_entity.pdbx_description
1 polymer ?
#
loop_
_entity_poly.entity_id
_entity_poly.type
_entity_poly.pdbx_seq_one_letter_code
_entity_poly.pdbx_strand_id
1 'polypeptide(L)'
;MNGQLDTKLLNSLPEDVIMNHILPYTYLPQPPRLMMDVRSFYTDFSILENAYTYDFNYDVLIYDMICFCNRSRIPSYNTHNSFVKLLNRMFRMKKWTYSTCNNFVFVVFHRDVVLNPERKIKFLWGMLNPRERTLFINNYVIEDDYV
;
A
#
# COMPACT_ATOMS: atom_id res chain seq x y z
N MET A 1 1.43 -15.53 -12.46
CA MET A 1 1.20 -16.56 -11.43
C MET A 1 -0.23 -17.07 -11.57
N ASN A 2 -0.42 -18.37 -11.74
CA ASN A 2 -1.73 -19.01 -11.83
C ASN A 2 -2.40 -18.98 -10.45
N GLY A 3 -3.32 -18.03 -10.24
CA GLY A 3 -4.11 -17.94 -9.02
C GLY A 3 -5.18 -19.01 -9.01
N GLN A 4 -4.84 -20.23 -8.56
CA GLN A 4 -5.88 -21.16 -8.13
C GLN A 4 -6.54 -20.58 -6.87
N LEU A 5 -7.84 -20.34 -6.95
CA LEU A 5 -8.63 -19.93 -5.80
C LEU A 5 -8.52 -21.04 -4.75
N ASP A 6 -8.01 -20.71 -3.56
CA ASP A 6 -8.01 -21.67 -2.45
C ASP A 6 -9.44 -21.86 -1.95
N THR A 7 -10.12 -22.84 -2.56
CA THR A 7 -11.51 -23.18 -2.28
C THR A 7 -11.75 -23.52 -0.82
N LYS A 8 -10.70 -23.91 -0.06
CA LYS A 8 -10.80 -24.16 1.38
C LYS A 8 -11.12 -22.90 2.17
N LEU A 9 -10.56 -21.75 1.78
CA LEU A 9 -10.86 -20.48 2.44
C LEU A 9 -12.30 -20.04 2.14
N LEU A 10 -12.75 -20.21 0.90
CA LEU A 10 -14.12 -19.87 0.52
C LEU A 10 -15.14 -20.74 1.26
N ASN A 11 -14.86 -22.04 1.38
CA ASN A 11 -15.71 -23.00 2.11
C ASN A 11 -15.72 -22.79 3.63
N SER A 12 -14.79 -21.99 4.17
CA SER A 12 -14.77 -21.62 5.59
C SER A 12 -15.67 -20.44 5.93
N LEU A 13 -16.14 -19.70 4.92
CA LEU A 13 -17.03 -18.56 5.11
C LEU A 13 -18.48 -19.04 5.20
N PRO A 14 -19.26 -18.54 6.18
CA PRO A 14 -20.69 -18.78 6.22
C PRO A 14 -21.38 -18.36 4.91
N GLU A 15 -22.31 -19.17 4.42
CA GLU A 15 -22.98 -18.97 3.13
C GLU A 15 -23.73 -17.64 3.09
N ASP A 16 -24.34 -17.22 4.19
CA ASP A 16 -25.02 -15.94 4.34
C ASP A 16 -24.07 -14.75 4.17
N VAL A 17 -22.83 -14.84 4.63
CA VAL A 17 -21.80 -13.81 4.39
C VAL A 17 -21.45 -13.74 2.91
N ILE A 18 -21.28 -14.89 2.25
CA ILE A 18 -21.01 -14.93 0.82
C ILE A 18 -22.16 -14.29 0.03
N MET A 19 -23.40 -14.73 0.31
CA MET A 19 -24.59 -14.30 -0.41
C MET A 19 -24.93 -12.83 -0.17
N ASN A 20 -24.83 -12.35 1.06
CA ASN A 20 -25.30 -11.00 1.44
C ASN A 20 -24.20 -9.94 1.46
N HIS A 21 -22.93 -10.33 1.53
CA HIS A 21 -21.82 -9.39 1.71
C HIS A 21 -20.66 -9.56 0.72
N ILE A 22 -20.60 -10.63 -0.08
CA ILE A 22 -19.56 -10.81 -1.11
C ILE A 22 -20.16 -10.75 -2.52
N LEU A 23 -21.15 -11.60 -2.81
CA LEU A 23 -21.79 -11.65 -4.13
C LEU A 23 -22.37 -10.32 -4.60
N PRO A 24 -22.96 -9.44 -3.75
CA PRO A 24 -23.45 -8.15 -4.23
C PRO A 24 -22.38 -7.32 -4.93
N TYR A 25 -21.10 -7.51 -4.59
CA TYR A 25 -19.99 -6.82 -5.26
C TYR A 25 -19.74 -7.30 -6.70
N THR A 26 -20.31 -8.44 -7.12
CA THR A 26 -20.11 -9.01 -8.45
C THR A 26 -21.19 -8.58 -9.46
N TYR A 27 -22.38 -8.22 -8.99
CA TYR A 27 -23.50 -7.85 -9.87
C TYR A 27 -24.09 -6.47 -9.60
N LEU A 28 -23.79 -5.82 -8.46
CA LEU A 28 -24.21 -4.43 -8.24
C LEU A 28 -23.15 -3.45 -8.75
N PRO A 29 -23.58 -2.31 -9.33
CA PRO A 29 -22.68 -1.22 -9.67
C PRO A 29 -21.88 -0.77 -8.44
N GLN A 30 -20.56 -0.79 -8.57
CA GLN A 30 -19.66 -0.32 -7.52
C GLN A 30 -19.52 1.20 -7.54
N PRO A 31 -19.25 1.84 -6.39
CA PRO A 31 -19.00 3.27 -6.34
C PRO A 31 -17.93 3.68 -7.36
N PRO A 32 -18.18 4.70 -8.22
CA PRO A 32 -17.22 5.08 -9.27
C PRO A 32 -15.81 5.36 -8.76
N ARG A 33 -15.71 5.94 -7.55
CA ARG A 33 -14.43 6.20 -6.88
C ARG A 33 -13.64 4.92 -6.59
N LEU A 34 -14.31 3.86 -6.14
CA LEU A 34 -13.68 2.57 -5.88
C LEU A 34 -13.21 1.92 -7.19
N MET A 35 -14.04 1.97 -8.23
CA MET A 35 -13.67 1.42 -9.54
C MET A 35 -12.48 2.15 -10.17
N MET A 36 -12.41 3.46 -10.02
CA MET A 36 -11.26 4.25 -10.48
C MET A 36 -9.97 3.82 -9.76
N ASP A 37 -10.04 3.57 -8.46
CA ASP A 37 -8.91 3.10 -7.65
C ASP A 37 -8.42 1.72 -8.13
N VAL A 38 -9.33 0.75 -8.23
CA VAL A 38 -9.02 -0.61 -8.70
C VAL A 38 -8.39 -0.60 -10.10
N ARG A 39 -8.93 0.21 -11.02
CA ARG A 39 -8.43 0.30 -12.41
C ARG A 39 -7.06 0.96 -12.50
N SER A 40 -6.84 2.02 -11.74
CA SER A 40 -5.56 2.75 -11.75
C SER A 40 -4.45 2.02 -11.02
N PHE A 41 -4.78 1.14 -10.07
CA PHE A 41 -3.80 0.46 -9.21
C PHE A 41 -2.65 -0.19 -9.98
N TYR A 42 -2.97 -1.02 -10.96
CA TYR A 42 -1.96 -1.77 -11.73
C TYR A 42 -1.14 -0.86 -12.63
N THR A 43 -1.78 0.10 -13.30
CA THR A 43 -1.08 1.06 -14.17
C THR A 43 -0.12 1.93 -13.38
N ASP A 44 -0.56 2.46 -12.25
CA ASP A 44 0.31 3.32 -11.42
C ASP A 44 1.45 2.50 -10.79
N PHE A 45 1.17 1.24 -10.42
CA PHE A 45 2.21 0.35 -9.89
C PHE A 45 3.23 -0.06 -10.97
N SER A 46 2.82 -0.25 -12.22
CA SER A 46 3.76 -0.57 -13.29
C SER A 46 4.70 0.59 -13.62
N ILE A 47 4.25 1.84 -13.46
CA ILE A 47 5.12 3.02 -13.55
C ILE A 47 6.22 2.94 -12.48
N LEU A 48 5.83 2.63 -11.24
CA LEU A 48 6.74 2.46 -10.11
C LEU A 48 7.76 1.33 -10.35
N GLU A 49 7.28 0.16 -10.77
CA GLU A 49 8.15 -0.98 -11.07
C GLU A 49 9.13 -0.64 -12.19
N ASN A 50 8.70 0.04 -13.25
CA ASN A 50 9.61 0.44 -14.32
C ASN A 50 10.68 1.40 -13.81
N ALA A 51 10.31 2.50 -13.15
CA ALA A 51 11.27 3.47 -12.64
C ALA A 51 12.30 2.83 -11.69
N TYR A 52 11.85 2.06 -10.71
CA TYR A 52 12.72 1.52 -9.67
C TYR A 52 13.36 0.16 -9.99
N THR A 53 12.98 -0.51 -11.09
CA THR A 53 13.68 -1.72 -11.56
C THR A 53 14.82 -1.37 -12.53
N TYR A 54 14.64 -0.32 -13.33
CA TYR A 54 15.62 0.07 -14.34
C TYR A 54 16.60 1.14 -13.83
N ASP A 55 16.12 2.11 -13.06
CA ASP A 55 16.93 3.26 -12.65
C ASP A 55 17.44 3.15 -11.20
N PHE A 56 16.78 2.34 -10.35
CA PHE A 56 17.11 2.16 -8.94
C PHE A 56 16.97 0.70 -8.46
N ASN A 57 16.93 0.48 -7.14
CA ASN A 57 16.64 -0.82 -6.52
C ASN A 57 15.42 -0.67 -5.58
N TYR A 58 14.72 -1.78 -5.33
CA TYR A 58 13.57 -1.88 -4.41
C TYR A 58 13.85 -1.36 -2.99
N ASP A 59 15.09 -1.40 -2.52
CA ASP A 59 15.45 -0.84 -1.22
C ASP A 59 15.28 0.69 -1.20
N VAL A 60 15.70 1.38 -2.27
CA VAL A 60 15.52 2.84 -2.44
C VAL A 60 14.04 3.18 -2.45
N LEU A 61 13.25 2.42 -3.22
CA LEU A 61 11.80 2.59 -3.26
C LEU A 61 11.16 2.48 -1.87
N ILE A 62 11.57 1.51 -1.05
CA ILE A 62 11.03 1.39 0.31
C ILE A 62 11.34 2.65 1.14
N TYR A 63 12.57 3.17 1.04
CA TYR A 63 12.92 4.40 1.75
C TYR A 63 12.09 5.59 1.30
N ASP A 64 11.92 5.78 -0.01
CA ASP A 64 11.11 6.87 -0.56
C ASP A 64 9.66 6.77 -0.12
N MET A 65 9.08 5.56 -0.13
CA MET A 65 7.72 5.34 0.36
C MET A 65 7.58 5.65 1.85
N ILE A 66 8.56 5.26 2.69
CA ILE A 66 8.57 5.61 4.11
C ILE A 66 8.65 7.13 4.29
N CYS A 67 9.55 7.79 3.56
CA CYS A 67 9.71 9.24 3.56
C CYS A 67 8.41 9.96 3.17
N PHE A 68 7.78 9.53 2.07
CA PHE A 68 6.50 10.06 1.61
C PHE A 68 5.39 9.88 2.66
N CYS A 69 5.24 8.69 3.23
CA CYS A 69 4.23 8.41 4.26
C CYS A 69 4.45 9.26 5.52
N ASN A 70 5.71 9.44 5.90
CA ASN A 70 6.12 10.28 7.02
C ASN A 70 6.12 11.78 6.73
N ARG A 71 5.87 12.21 5.48
CA ARG A 71 6.02 13.60 5.04
C ARG A 71 7.40 14.17 5.40
N SER A 72 8.43 13.34 5.25
CA SER A 72 9.81 13.70 5.50
C SER A 72 10.61 13.55 4.21
N ARG A 73 11.65 14.36 4.05
CA ARG A 73 12.65 14.19 2.97
C ARG A 73 13.76 13.21 3.36
N ILE A 74 13.90 12.92 4.65
CA ILE A 74 14.98 12.09 5.20
C ILE A 74 14.36 10.95 6.02
N PRO A 75 14.92 9.73 5.98
CA PRO A 75 14.44 8.63 6.80
C PRO A 75 14.46 9.00 8.30
N SER A 76 13.27 9.05 8.89
CA SER A 76 13.08 9.24 10.33
C SER A 76 12.62 7.92 10.93
N TYR A 77 13.26 7.48 12.01
CA TYR A 77 12.81 6.32 12.78
C TYR A 77 11.50 6.58 13.53
N ASN A 78 11.16 7.86 13.75
CA ASN A 78 9.88 8.26 14.31
C ASN A 78 8.85 8.44 13.19
N THR A 79 7.68 7.85 13.41
CA THR A 79 6.55 7.84 12.50
C THR A 79 5.74 9.13 12.66
N HIS A 80 5.54 9.88 11.59
CA HIS A 80 4.71 11.07 11.64
C HIS A 80 3.22 10.72 11.74
N ASN A 81 2.40 11.62 12.30
CA ASN A 81 0.96 11.41 12.45
C ASN A 81 0.24 11.14 11.11
N SER A 82 0.79 11.58 9.98
CA SER A 82 0.26 11.25 8.64
C SER A 82 0.34 9.75 8.36
N PHE A 83 1.45 9.11 8.69
CA PHE A 83 1.65 7.68 8.46
C PHE A 83 0.79 6.86 9.43
N VAL A 84 0.66 7.28 10.68
CA VAL A 84 -0.29 6.66 11.63
C VAL A 84 -1.73 6.74 11.11
N LYS A 85 -2.14 7.90 10.59
CA LYS A 85 -3.48 8.06 9.97
C LYS A 85 -3.66 7.15 8.75
N LEU A 86 -2.60 6.94 7.96
CA LEU A 86 -2.61 6.05 6.82
C LEU A 86 -2.82 4.59 7.25
N LEU A 87 -2.03 4.11 8.22
CA LEU A 87 -2.15 2.77 8.78
C LEU A 87 -3.55 2.53 9.36
N ASN A 88 -4.11 3.51 10.08
CA ASN A 88 -5.43 3.41 10.71
C ASN A 88 -6.59 3.37 9.70
N ARG A 89 -6.36 3.54 8.40
CA ARG A 89 -7.37 3.26 7.35
C ARG A 89 -7.65 1.76 7.24
N MET A 90 -6.67 0.91 7.56
CA MET A 90 -6.84 -0.52 7.53
C MET A 90 -7.73 -0.98 8.69
N PHE A 91 -8.71 -1.84 8.39
CA PHE A 91 -9.65 -2.36 9.38
C PHE A 91 -8.94 -2.95 10.61
N ARG A 92 -7.89 -3.76 10.39
CA ARG A 92 -7.11 -4.41 11.46
C ARG A 92 -6.34 -3.42 12.35
N MET A 93 -5.96 -2.27 11.81
CA MET A 93 -5.11 -1.28 12.49
C MET A 93 -5.89 -0.06 12.98
N LYS A 94 -7.19 0.03 12.69
CA LYS A 94 -8.04 1.21 12.96
C LYS A 94 -7.98 1.77 14.39
N LYS A 95 -7.71 0.91 15.38
CA LYS A 95 -7.63 1.26 16.81
C LYS A 95 -6.20 1.30 17.36
N TRP A 96 -5.19 1.21 16.51
CA TRP A 96 -3.81 1.25 16.97
C TRP A 96 -3.46 2.64 17.50
N THR A 97 -2.72 2.67 18.61
CA THR A 97 -2.18 3.90 19.17
C THR A 97 -0.95 4.32 18.38
N TYR A 98 -0.54 5.58 18.54
CA TYR A 98 0.69 6.09 17.96
C TYR A 98 1.90 5.19 18.28
N SER A 99 2.06 4.75 19.53
CA SER A 99 3.21 3.92 19.93
C SER A 99 3.20 2.55 19.26
N THR A 100 2.02 1.93 19.12
CA THR A 100 1.87 0.66 18.40
C THR A 100 2.22 0.81 16.92
N CYS A 101 1.71 1.86 16.26
CA CYS A 101 2.05 2.16 14.87
C CYS A 101 3.54 2.43 14.70
N ASN A 102 4.14 3.25 15.58
CA ASN A 102 5.56 3.58 15.50
C ASN A 102 6.45 2.34 15.67
N ASN A 103 6.13 1.48 16.64
CA ASN A 103 6.87 0.23 16.82
C ASN A 103 6.70 -0.72 15.63
N PHE A 104 5.49 -0.83 15.08
CA PHE A 104 5.25 -1.63 13.87
C PHE A 104 6.09 -1.12 12.70
N VAL A 105 6.09 0.20 12.47
CA VAL A 105 6.84 0.79 11.36
C VAL A 105 8.34 0.59 11.55
N PHE A 106 8.85 0.79 12.77
CA PHE A 106 10.24 0.55 13.11
C PHE A 106 10.66 -0.89 12.83
N VAL A 107 9.92 -1.87 13.36
CA VAL A 107 10.26 -3.29 13.20
C VAL A 107 10.17 -3.72 11.74
N VAL A 108 9.05 -3.41 11.07
CA VAL A 108 8.77 -3.95 9.74
C VAL A 108 9.55 -3.22 8.64
N PHE A 109 9.67 -1.90 8.70
CA PHE A 109 10.21 -1.10 7.61
C PHE A 109 11.62 -0.58 7.86
N HIS A 110 12.03 -0.32 9.12
CA HIS A 110 13.38 0.17 9.40
C HIS A 110 14.35 -0.94 9.77
N ARG A 111 14.00 -1.82 10.72
CA ARG A 111 14.90 -2.88 11.21
C ARG A 111 15.08 -3.97 10.16
N ASP A 112 13.98 -4.44 9.61
CA ASP A 112 13.96 -5.64 8.78
C ASP A 112 13.88 -5.29 7.28
N VAL A 113 14.33 -4.10 6.85
CA VAL A 113 14.04 -3.48 5.52
C VAL A 113 14.19 -4.45 4.34
N VAL A 114 15.29 -5.18 4.28
CA VAL A 114 15.67 -6.12 3.20
C VAL A 114 14.78 -7.39 3.16
N LEU A 115 14.08 -7.72 4.23
CA LEU A 115 13.23 -8.91 4.26
C LEU A 115 11.92 -8.67 3.50
N ASN A 116 11.73 -9.40 2.40
CA ASN A 116 10.52 -9.37 1.56
C ASN A 116 10.14 -7.96 1.06
N PRO A 117 11.02 -7.27 0.33
CA PRO A 117 10.83 -5.87 -0.04
C PRO A 117 9.57 -5.66 -0.88
N GLU A 118 9.32 -6.54 -1.86
CA GLU A 118 8.15 -6.50 -2.73
C GLU A 118 6.83 -6.49 -1.92
N ARG A 119 6.74 -7.32 -0.88
CA ARG A 119 5.53 -7.38 -0.04
C ARG A 119 5.30 -6.09 0.73
N LYS A 120 6.38 -5.44 1.18
CA LYS A 120 6.31 -4.15 1.89
C LYS A 120 5.92 -3.02 0.98
N ILE A 121 6.49 -2.98 -0.21
CA ILE A 121 6.16 -2.02 -1.25
C ILE A 121 4.68 -2.14 -1.60
N LYS A 122 4.21 -3.35 -1.93
CA LYS A 122 2.79 -3.59 -2.24
C LYS A 122 1.86 -3.24 -1.09
N PHE A 123 2.31 -3.48 0.15
CA PHE A 123 1.56 -3.09 1.35
C PHE A 123 1.46 -1.56 1.48
N LEU A 124 2.56 -0.82 1.37
CA LEU A 124 2.56 0.64 1.44
C LEU A 124 1.77 1.25 0.28
N TRP A 125 2.00 0.76 -0.94
CA TRP A 125 1.32 1.21 -2.16
C TRP A 125 -0.20 0.99 -2.07
N GLY A 126 -0.62 -0.17 -1.59
CA GLY A 126 -2.03 -0.52 -1.39
C GLY A 126 -2.77 0.33 -0.35
N MET A 127 -2.06 1.05 0.52
CA MET A 127 -2.68 1.97 1.46
C MET A 127 -2.86 3.39 0.90
N LEU A 128 -2.15 3.72 -0.18
CA LEU A 128 -2.25 5.01 -0.84
C LEU A 128 -3.49 5.04 -1.72
N ASN A 129 -4.29 6.11 -1.58
CA ASN A 129 -5.38 6.35 -2.52
C ASN A 129 -4.83 6.85 -3.88
N PRO A 130 -5.64 6.90 -4.94
CA PRO A 130 -5.17 7.29 -6.27
C PRO A 130 -4.43 8.63 -6.30
N ARG A 131 -4.92 9.64 -5.54
CA ARG A 131 -4.27 10.96 -5.49
C ARG A 131 -2.91 10.90 -4.80
N GLU A 132 -2.80 10.12 -3.72
CA GLU A 132 -1.53 9.91 -3.02
C GLU A 132 -0.53 9.14 -3.90
N ARG A 133 -0.99 8.17 -4.69
CA ARG A 133 -0.16 7.45 -5.67
C ARG A 133 0.36 8.39 -6.78
N THR A 134 -0.52 9.23 -7.34
CA THR A 134 -0.11 10.28 -8.31
C THR A 134 0.89 11.26 -7.69
N LEU A 135 0.67 11.71 -6.45
CA LEU A 135 1.60 12.61 -5.76
C LEU A 135 2.96 11.95 -5.51
N PHE A 136 2.99 10.67 -5.16
CA PHE A 136 4.24 9.93 -5.02
C PHE A 136 5.00 9.89 -6.35
N ILE A 137 4.33 9.47 -7.44
CA ILE A 137 4.94 9.38 -8.77
C ILE A 137 5.48 10.74 -9.22
N ASN A 138 4.71 11.82 -9.05
CA ASN A 138 5.17 13.15 -9.43
C ASN A 138 6.43 13.53 -8.65
N ASN A 139 6.44 13.34 -7.32
CA ASN A 139 7.54 13.83 -6.48
C ASN A 139 8.82 12.97 -6.52
N TYR A 140 8.70 11.66 -6.79
CA TYR A 140 9.82 10.70 -6.65
C TYR A 140 10.15 9.95 -7.95
N VAL A 141 9.36 10.10 -9.01
CA VAL A 141 9.62 9.45 -10.31
C VAL A 141 9.78 10.47 -11.42
N ILE A 142 8.96 11.53 -11.43
CA ILE A 142 8.98 12.55 -12.50
C ILE A 142 9.85 13.75 -12.11
N GLU A 143 9.70 14.27 -10.90
CA GLU A 143 10.44 15.45 -10.42
C GLU A 143 11.85 15.12 -9.91
N ASP A 144 12.32 13.87 -10.04
CA ASP A 144 13.65 13.43 -9.61
C ASP A 144 14.80 13.92 -10.54
N ASP A 145 14.50 14.79 -11.51
CA ASP A 145 15.47 15.48 -12.37
C ASP A 145 16.15 16.71 -11.72
N TYR A 146 16.20 16.81 -10.39
CA TYR A 146 16.83 17.95 -9.69
C TYR A 146 17.92 17.56 -8.68
N VAL A 147 19.17 17.60 -9.19
CA VAL A 147 20.46 17.98 -8.55
C VAL A 147 21.06 17.06 -7.49
#